data_AF-A0A7K7ZXM0-F1
#
_entry.id   AF-A0A7K7ZXM0-F1
#
_cell.length_a   1.000
_cell.length_b   1.000
_cell.length_c   1.000
_cell.angle_alpha   90.00
_cell.angle_beta   90.00
_cell.angle_gamma   90.00
#
_symmetry.space_group_name_H-M   'P 1'
#
loop_
_entity.id
_entity.type
_entity.pdbx_description
1 polymer ?
#
loop_
_entity_poly.entity_id
_entity_poly.type
_entity_poly.pdbx_seq_one_letter_code
_entity_poly.pdbx_strand_id
1 'polypeptide(L)'
;MDTTPESYLDLFPLEAIVYLTPDSENGKYFTCFRQGRTRARDKVYVLGGLVDESIHKQLTLRRAREQSLRTARLPIREYMVKAPNSRNYHSETLAINQVFDVLSTYYETRSWPAALRAGVSSGKGYMIPDTVEQ
;
A
#
# COMPACT_ATOMS: atom_id res chain seq x y z
N MET A 1 5.51 -1.63 21.80
CA MET A 1 5.55 -0.82 20.57
C MET A 1 6.68 0.16 20.74
N ASP A 2 7.63 0.16 19.82
CA ASP A 2 8.73 1.11 19.85
C ASP A 2 8.26 2.43 19.22
N THR A 3 8.56 3.54 19.88
CA THR A 3 8.24 4.90 19.42
C THR A 3 9.47 5.77 19.57
N THR A 4 9.78 6.60 18.58
CA THR A 4 10.91 7.52 18.61
C THR A 4 10.50 8.87 18.01
N PRO A 5 11.03 10.01 18.53
CA PRO A 5 10.87 11.32 17.90
C PRO A 5 11.74 11.51 16.65
N GLU A 6 12.69 10.60 16.38
CA GLU A 6 13.63 10.69 15.25
C GLU A 6 12.94 10.43 13.91
N SER A 7 13.45 11.04 12.84
CA SER A 7 12.95 10.79 11.50
C SER A 7 13.36 9.39 11.03
N TYR A 8 12.48 8.71 10.29
CA TYR A 8 12.84 7.46 9.62
C TYR A 8 14.00 7.62 8.62
N LEU A 9 14.30 8.85 8.17
CA LEU A 9 15.45 9.17 7.33
C LEU A 9 16.78 9.10 8.09
N ASP A 10 16.76 9.32 9.40
CA ASP A 10 17.95 9.28 10.25
C ASP A 10 18.20 7.85 10.77
N LEU A 11 17.12 7.05 10.86
CA LEU A 11 17.13 5.69 11.39
C LEU A 11 17.53 4.62 10.36
N PHE A 12 17.22 4.87 9.09
CA PHE A 12 17.35 3.86 8.04
C PHE A 12 18.02 4.41 6.78
N PRO A 13 18.80 3.59 6.05
CA PRO A 13 19.43 4.02 4.82
C PRO A 13 18.37 4.29 3.73
N LEU A 14 18.51 5.40 3.01
CA LEU A 14 17.53 5.90 2.05
C LEU A 14 17.12 4.85 1.01
N GLU A 15 18.06 4.03 0.53
CA GLU A 15 17.82 2.99 -0.46
C GLU A 15 16.95 1.82 0.02
N ALA A 16 16.85 1.63 1.35
CA ALA A 16 16.01 0.61 1.97
C ALA A 16 14.57 1.09 2.19
N ILE A 17 14.33 2.40 2.18
CA ILE A 17 13.04 3.00 2.51
C ILE A 17 12.12 3.01 1.28
N VAL A 18 10.89 2.53 1.48
CA VAL A 18 9.80 2.57 0.50
C VAL A 18 8.58 3.21 1.14
N TYR A 19 8.17 4.37 0.62
CA TYR A 19 6.98 5.07 1.10
C TYR A 19 5.73 4.55 0.38
N LEU A 20 4.74 4.10 1.16
CA LEU A 20 3.47 3.60 0.62
C LEU A 20 2.49 4.75 0.40
N THR A 21 2.04 4.92 -0.83
CA THR A 21 1.09 5.96 -1.24
C THR A 21 0.20 5.47 -2.38
N PRO A 22 -1.13 5.70 -2.34
CA PRO A 22 -2.02 5.29 -3.43
C PRO A 22 -1.70 6.03 -4.75
N ASP A 23 -1.03 7.18 -4.68
CA ASP A 23 -0.70 8.01 -5.84
C ASP A 23 0.60 7.58 -6.55
N SER A 24 1.24 6.48 -6.14
CA SER A 24 2.45 5.99 -6.80
C SER A 24 2.19 5.59 -8.27
N GLU A 25 3.21 5.78 -9.12
CA GLU A 25 3.12 5.58 -10.57
C GLU A 25 2.70 4.15 -10.96
N ASN A 26 2.02 4.03 -12.10
CA ASN A 26 1.62 2.74 -12.67
C ASN A 26 2.86 1.86 -12.91
N GLY A 27 2.87 0.65 -12.35
CA GLY A 27 3.99 -0.31 -12.44
C GLY A 27 4.89 -0.37 -11.20
N LYS A 28 4.81 0.59 -10.27
CA LYS A 28 5.52 0.54 -8.97
C LYS A 28 4.58 0.09 -7.85
N TYR A 29 3.86 -1.00 -8.04
CA TYR A 29 3.08 -1.56 -6.94
C TYR A 29 3.98 -2.36 -5.98
N PHE A 30 3.53 -2.53 -4.74
CA PHE A 30 4.23 -3.31 -3.73
C PHE A 30 4.32 -4.76 -4.21
N THR A 31 5.54 -5.29 -4.34
CA THR A 31 5.80 -6.58 -5.01
C THR A 31 6.31 -7.68 -4.08
N CYS A 32 6.35 -7.47 -2.75
CA CYS A 32 6.71 -8.42 -1.67
C CYS A 32 7.80 -7.88 -0.73
N PHE A 33 7.74 -8.33 0.53
CA PHE A 33 8.77 -8.19 1.58
C PHE A 33 10.09 -8.92 1.29
N ARG A 34 10.19 -9.73 0.23
CA ARG A 34 11.39 -10.48 -0.17
C ARG A 34 11.56 -10.43 -1.68
N GLN A 35 12.73 -10.01 -2.15
CA GLN A 35 13.19 -10.29 -3.51
C GLN A 35 14.45 -11.16 -3.45
N GLY A 36 14.33 -12.41 -3.90
CA GLY A 36 15.47 -13.20 -4.38
C GLY A 36 16.53 -13.65 -3.36
N ARG A 37 17.41 -14.55 -3.82
CA ARG A 37 18.46 -15.27 -3.05
C ARG A 37 19.73 -14.45 -2.77
N THR A 38 19.79 -13.20 -3.18
CA THR A 38 20.97 -12.33 -3.02
C THR A 38 20.70 -11.32 -1.93
N ARG A 39 21.31 -11.52 -0.72
CA ARG A 39 21.43 -10.54 0.39
C ARG A 39 20.47 -9.35 0.24
N ALA A 40 19.17 -9.61 0.31
CA ALA A 40 18.19 -8.54 0.19
C ALA A 40 18.32 -7.74 1.48
N ARG A 41 18.84 -6.52 1.40
CA ARG A 41 18.73 -5.56 2.50
C ARG A 41 17.28 -5.51 2.93
N ASP A 42 17.02 -5.62 4.23
CA ASP A 42 15.68 -5.49 4.77
C ASP A 42 15.09 -4.16 4.32
N LYS A 43 13.91 -4.21 3.68
CA LYS A 43 13.21 -3.00 3.23
C LYS A 43 12.38 -2.44 4.36
N VAL A 44 12.38 -1.12 4.49
CA VAL A 44 11.58 -0.38 5.47
C VAL A 44 10.40 0.23 4.75
N TYR A 45 9.19 -0.21 5.09
CA TYR A 45 7.96 0.31 4.48
C TYR A 45 7.34 1.37 5.38
N VAL A 46 7.22 2.59 4.86
CA VAL A 46 6.65 3.72 5.60
C VAL A 46 5.18 3.88 5.23
N LEU A 47 4.32 3.81 6.25
CA LEU A 47 2.92 4.18 6.16
C LEU A 47 2.76 5.62 6.62
N GLY A 48 2.09 6.45 5.83
CA GLY A 48 1.77 7.81 6.26
C GLY A 48 0.77 7.79 7.42
N GLY A 49 1.16 8.33 8.57
CA GLY A 49 0.29 8.53 9.74
C GLY A 49 -0.72 9.68 9.56
N LEU A 50 -1.29 9.82 8.36
CA LEU A 50 -2.23 10.90 8.02
C LEU A 50 -3.66 10.37 8.15
N VAL A 51 -4.45 10.98 9.03
CA VAL A 51 -5.89 10.75 9.15
C VAL A 51 -6.58 12.07 8.81
N ASP A 52 -6.79 12.31 7.52
CA ASP A 52 -7.58 13.45 7.07
C ASP A 52 -9.02 13.00 6.76
N GLU A 53 -10.00 13.85 7.08
CA GLU A 53 -11.39 13.70 6.61
C GLU A 53 -11.52 13.98 5.10
N SER A 54 -10.50 14.62 4.50
CA SER A 54 -10.43 14.97 3.07
C SER A 54 -9.20 14.35 2.40
N ILE A 55 -9.41 13.73 1.23
CA ILE A 55 -8.32 13.11 0.47
C ILE A 55 -7.50 14.18 -0.25
N HIS A 56 -6.36 14.56 0.34
CA HIS A 56 -5.36 15.41 -0.31
C HIS A 56 -4.48 14.58 -1.27
N LYS A 57 -4.96 14.43 -2.51
CA LYS A 57 -4.22 13.71 -3.56
C LYS A 57 -2.80 14.27 -3.71
N GLN A 58 -1.83 13.37 -3.92
CA GLN A 58 -0.40 13.64 -4.13
C GLN A 58 0.38 14.18 -2.94
N LEU A 59 -0.21 14.45 -1.76
CA LEU A 59 0.52 15.03 -0.64
C LEU A 59 1.69 14.14 -0.18
N THR A 60 1.41 12.87 0.07
CA THR A 60 2.43 11.89 0.49
C THR A 60 3.41 11.56 -0.64
N LEU A 61 2.94 11.53 -1.89
CA LEU A 61 3.80 11.34 -3.06
C LEU A 61 4.81 12.49 -3.23
N ARG A 62 4.37 13.74 -3.05
CA ARG A 62 5.24 14.93 -3.14
C ARG A 62 6.30 14.89 -2.06
N ARG A 63 5.93 14.64 -0.80
CA ARG A 63 6.88 14.50 0.31
C ARG A 63 7.92 13.41 0.04
N ALA A 64 7.49 12.24 -0.43
CA ALA A 64 8.41 11.16 -0.76
C ALA A 64 9.37 11.55 -1.89
N ARG A 65 8.89 12.25 -2.93
CA ARG A 65 9.73 12.73 -4.04
C ARG A 65 10.73 13.80 -3.60
N GLU A 66 10.32 14.76 -2.77
CA GLU A 66 11.20 15.78 -2.19
C GLU A 66 12.35 15.15 -1.39
N GLN A 67 12.08 14.02 -0.74
CA GLN A 67 13.06 13.24 0.02
C GLN A 67 13.78 12.18 -0.83
N SER A 68 13.58 12.15 -2.14
CA SER A 68 14.15 11.16 -3.07
C SER A 68 13.87 9.70 -2.68
N LEU A 69 12.74 9.46 -2.01
CA LEU A 69 12.32 8.14 -1.58
C LEU A 69 11.70 7.33 -2.72
N ARG A 70 11.91 6.02 -2.67
CA ARG A 70 11.14 5.09 -3.49
C ARG A 70 9.70 5.08 -3.01
N THR A 71 8.77 5.05 -3.94
CA THR A 71 7.34 4.95 -3.61
C THR A 71 6.76 3.66 -4.18
N ALA A 72 5.74 3.15 -3.50
CA ALA A 72 4.93 2.07 -4.03
C ALA A 72 3.46 2.21 -3.62
N ARG A 73 2.56 1.62 -4.40
CA ARG A 73 1.12 1.50 -4.05
C ARG A 73 0.70 0.05 -3.85
N LEU A 74 -0.43 -0.18 -3.17
CA LEU A 74 -1.05 -1.50 -3.16
C LEU A 74 -1.61 -1.84 -4.56
N PRO A 75 -1.61 -3.12 -4.96
CA PRO A 75 -2.02 -3.51 -6.30
C PRO A 75 -3.55 -3.64 -6.44
N ILE A 76 -4.30 -2.63 -5.98
CA ILE A 76 -5.77 -2.63 -6.04
C ILE A 76 -6.24 -2.63 -7.50
N ARG A 77 -5.60 -1.84 -8.37
CA ARG A 77 -5.97 -1.73 -9.80
C ARG A 77 -5.71 -3.01 -10.59
N GLU A 78 -4.74 -3.80 -10.14
CA GLU A 78 -4.29 -5.01 -10.81
C GLU A 78 -5.15 -6.22 -10.43
N TYR A 79 -5.65 -6.28 -9.19
CA TYR A 79 -6.36 -7.45 -8.66
C TYR A 79 -7.84 -7.20 -8.34
N MET A 80 -8.31 -5.95 -8.39
CA MET A 80 -9.72 -5.61 -8.09
C MET A 80 -10.39 -4.89 -9.26
N VAL A 81 -11.68 -5.14 -9.40
CA VAL A 81 -12.56 -4.47 -10.36
C VAL A 81 -13.52 -3.53 -9.64
N LYS A 82 -13.99 -2.51 -10.35
CA LYS A 82 -14.98 -1.57 -9.83
C LYS A 82 -16.31 -2.29 -9.62
N ALA A 83 -16.75 -2.35 -8.37
CA ALA A 83 -18.04 -2.93 -8.00
C ALA A 83 -19.16 -1.92 -8.24
N PRO A 84 -20.28 -2.31 -8.86
CA PRO A 84 -21.46 -1.45 -8.97
C PRO A 84 -21.89 -1.00 -7.57
N ASN A 85 -22.02 0.30 -7.37
CA ASN A 85 -22.50 0.85 -6.10
C ASN A 85 -23.39 2.06 -6.34
N SER A 86 -24.35 2.26 -5.44
CA SER A 86 -25.39 3.30 -5.57
C SER A 86 -24.84 4.73 -5.58
N ARG A 87 -23.58 4.93 -5.18
CA ARG A 87 -22.93 6.25 -5.08
C ARG A 87 -21.88 6.49 -6.19
N ASN A 88 -21.68 5.54 -7.11
CA ASN A 88 -20.60 5.54 -8.09
C ASN A 88 -19.22 5.93 -7.50
N TYR A 89 -18.98 5.52 -6.25
CA TYR A 89 -17.80 5.87 -5.48
C TYR A 89 -16.77 4.75 -5.54
N HIS A 90 -15.56 5.06 -5.99
CA HIS A 90 -14.44 4.12 -6.07
C HIS A 90 -13.20 4.78 -5.49
N SER A 91 -12.68 4.24 -4.39
CA SER A 91 -11.52 4.80 -3.70
C SER A 91 -10.45 3.76 -3.46
N GLU A 92 -9.26 4.03 -3.97
CA GLU A 92 -8.05 3.24 -3.76
C GLU A 92 -7.30 3.67 -2.48
N THR A 93 -7.72 4.78 -1.87
CA THR A 93 -7.17 5.27 -0.62
C THR A 93 -7.76 4.47 0.53
N LEU A 94 -6.90 3.72 1.22
CA LEU A 94 -7.26 2.91 2.38
C LEU A 94 -6.83 3.60 3.68
N ALA A 95 -7.54 3.30 4.78
CA ALA A 95 -7.11 3.72 6.11
C ALA A 95 -5.84 2.96 6.54
N ILE A 96 -5.10 3.49 7.52
CA ILE A 96 -3.82 2.91 7.96
C ILE A 96 -4.00 1.46 8.42
N ASN A 97 -5.05 1.18 9.21
CA ASN A 97 -5.36 -0.18 9.65
C ASN A 97 -5.66 -1.11 8.47
N GLN A 98 -6.41 -0.63 7.46
CA GLN A 98 -6.70 -1.42 6.25
C GLN A 98 -5.42 -1.75 5.49
N VAL A 99 -4.50 -0.79 5.32
CA VAL A 99 -3.20 -1.06 4.68
C VAL A 99 -2.40 -2.08 5.48
N PHE A 100 -2.38 -1.95 6.81
CA PHE A 100 -1.71 -2.92 7.68
C PHE A 100 -2.30 -4.32 7.54
N ASP A 101 -3.62 -4.46 7.53
CA ASP A 101 -4.32 -5.75 7.35
C ASP A 101 -3.97 -6.39 6.00
N VAL A 102 -3.95 -5.61 4.91
CA VAL A 102 -3.49 -6.08 3.59
C VAL A 102 -2.06 -6.59 3.67
N LEU A 103 -1.14 -5.80 4.24
CA LEU A 103 0.28 -6.15 4.31
C LEU A 103 0.54 -7.38 5.17
N SER A 104 -0.11 -7.49 6.33
CA SER A 104 0.00 -8.64 7.24
C SER A 104 -0.54 -9.90 6.58
N THR A 105 -1.75 -9.82 6.02
CA THR A 105 -2.35 -10.97 5.32
C THR A 105 -1.51 -11.39 4.11
N TYR A 106 -0.93 -10.44 3.36
CA TYR A 106 -0.03 -10.77 2.26
C TYR A 106 1.27 -11.42 2.75
N TYR A 107 1.81 -10.97 3.88
CA TYR A 107 3.02 -11.56 4.46
C TYR A 107 2.82 -13.04 4.80
N GLU A 108 1.65 -13.38 5.34
CA GLU A 108 1.26 -14.75 5.71
C GLU A 108 0.89 -15.60 4.48
N THR A 109 -0.01 -15.11 3.63
CA THR A 109 -0.63 -15.90 2.56
C THR A 109 0.11 -15.84 1.23
N ARG A 110 0.93 -14.80 1.01
CA ARG A 110 1.55 -14.46 -0.28
C ARG A 110 0.55 -14.27 -1.43
N SER A 111 -0.73 -14.06 -1.11
CA SER A 111 -1.82 -13.94 -2.06
C SER A 111 -2.41 -12.53 -2.03
N TRP A 112 -2.27 -11.80 -3.14
CA TRP A 112 -2.89 -10.48 -3.29
C TRP A 112 -4.42 -10.52 -3.20
N PRO A 113 -5.11 -11.48 -3.84
CA PRO A 113 -6.56 -11.59 -3.67
C PRO A 113 -6.99 -11.79 -2.22
N ALA A 114 -6.31 -12.64 -1.46
CA ALA A 114 -6.62 -12.85 -0.03
C ALA A 114 -6.33 -11.59 0.79
N ALA A 115 -5.18 -10.97 0.57
CA ALA A 115 -4.76 -9.75 1.26
C ALA A 115 -5.69 -8.56 1.02
N LEU A 116 -6.04 -8.31 -0.24
CA LEU A 116 -6.94 -7.22 -0.61
C LEU A 116 -8.36 -7.48 -0.09
N ARG A 117 -8.82 -8.73 -0.07
CA ARG A 117 -10.11 -9.09 0.54
C ARG A 117 -10.14 -8.82 2.05
N ALA A 118 -9.01 -8.97 2.74
CA ALA A 118 -8.92 -8.70 4.17
C ALA A 118 -8.99 -7.19 4.49
N GLY A 119 -8.28 -6.34 3.73
CA GLY A 119 -8.20 -4.91 4.06
C GLY A 119 -9.10 -3.96 3.26
N VAL A 120 -9.55 -4.33 2.06
CA VAL A 120 -10.41 -3.47 1.22
C VAL A 120 -11.88 -3.74 1.53
N SER A 121 -12.53 -2.80 2.22
CA SER A 121 -13.95 -2.90 2.56
C SER A 121 -14.87 -2.66 1.36
N SER A 122 -16.06 -3.25 1.37
CA SER A 122 -17.08 -3.10 0.31
C SER A 122 -17.47 -1.66 0.03
N GLY A 123 -17.41 -0.78 1.04
CA GLY A 123 -17.65 0.67 0.90
C GLY A 123 -16.66 1.42 0.03
N LYS A 124 -15.55 0.80 -0.39
CA LYS A 124 -14.54 1.39 -1.28
C LYS A 124 -14.91 1.25 -2.76
N GLY A 125 -15.95 0.48 -3.10
CA GLY A 125 -16.41 0.28 -4.48
C GLY A 125 -15.49 -0.61 -5.31
N TYR A 126 -14.66 -1.44 -4.68
CA TYR A 126 -13.80 -2.42 -5.35
C TYR A 126 -14.15 -3.82 -4.87
N MET A 127 -14.13 -4.80 -5.78
CA MET A 127 -14.30 -6.21 -5.49
C MET A 127 -13.24 -7.05 -6.20
N ILE A 128 -12.88 -8.19 -5.60
CA ILE A 128 -12.09 -9.21 -6.29
C ILE A 128 -13.00 -9.82 -7.37
N PRO A 129 -12.59 -9.85 -8.65
CA PRO A 129 -13.36 -10.55 -9.67
C PRO A 129 -13.41 -12.03 -9.29
N ASP A 130 -14.59 -12.65 -9.40
CA ASP A 130 -14.72 -14.10 -9.22
C ASP A 130 -13.85 -14.76 -10.28
N THR A 131 -12.72 -15.31 -9.82
CA THR A 131 -11.86 -16.10 -10.67
C THR A 131 -12.61 -17.42 -10.82
N VAL A 132 -13.26 -17.61 -11.96
CA VAL A 132 -13.61 -18.96 -12.40
C VAL A 132 -12.27 -19.70 -12.44
N GLU A 133 -12.06 -20.61 -11.49
CA GLU A 133 -10.93 -21.54 -11.58
C GLU A 133 -11.02 -22.20 -12.97
N GLN A 134 -10.02 -21.93 -13.80
CA GLN A 134 -9.72 -22.68 -15.02
C GLN A 134 -8.25 -23.07 -14.97
#